data_AF-A0A7W7ZTS6-F1
#
_entry.id   AF-A0A7W7ZTS6-F1
#
_cell.length_a   1.000
_cell.length_b   1.000
_cell.length_c   1.000
_cell.angle_alpha   90.00
_cell.angle_beta   90.00
_cell.angle_gamma   90.00
#
_symmetry.space_group_name_H-M   'P 1'
#
loop_
_entity.id
_entity.type
_entity.pdbx_description
1 polymer ?
#
loop_
_entity_poly.entity_id
_entity_poly.type
_entity_poly.pdbx_seq_one_letter_code
_entity_poly.pdbx_strand_id
1 'polypeptide(L)' 'MNTYVVTPPSGAGDPFEVKAHDHWVSKDNIIIFADANNETVATYLAHPGTLVIKK' A
#
# COMPACT_ATOMS: atom_id res chain seq x y z
N MET A 1 11.07 8.55 -5.65
CA MET A 1 10.21 8.26 -4.49
C MET A 1 8.79 8.64 -4.86
N ASN A 2 7.88 7.67 -4.84
CA ASN A 2 6.50 7.82 -5.29
C ASN A 2 5.58 7.96 -4.07
N THR A 3 4.43 8.60 -4.26
CA THR A 3 3.38 8.68 -3.24
C THR A 3 2.21 7.82 -3.68
N TYR A 4 1.85 6.85 -2.85
CA TYR A 4 0.75 5.94 -3.05
C TYR A 4 -0.42 6.34 -2.17
N VAL A 5 -1.63 6.33 -2.72
CA VAL A 5 -2.86 6.50 -1.93
C VAL A 5 -3.48 5.14 -1.72
N VAL A 6 -3.58 4.72 -0.46
CA VAL A 6 -4.24 3.48 -0.06
C VAL A 6 -5.66 3.83 0.33
N THR A 7 -6.63 3.25 -0.37
CA THR A 7 -8.06 3.40 -0.06
C THR A 7 -8.54 2.10 0.60
N PRO A 8 -8.86 2.12 1.91
CA PRO A 8 -9.49 1.00 2.58
C PRO A 8 -10.86 0.69 1.96
N PRO A 9 -11.40 -0.53 2.13
CA PRO A 9 -12.78 -0.79 1.76
C PRO A 9 -13.76 0.08 2.57
N SER A 10 -14.95 0.29 2.02
CA SER A 10 -15.99 1.13 2.64
C SER A 10 -16.24 0.74 4.10
N GLY A 11 -16.05 1.69 5.01
CA GLY A 11 -16.25 1.51 6.46
C GLY A 11 -15.01 1.10 7.25
N ALA A 12 -13.84 0.89 6.61
CA ALA A 12 -12.60 0.54 7.29
C ALA A 12 -11.68 1.74 7.63
N GLY A 13 -12.10 2.96 7.27
CA GLY A 13 -11.39 4.22 7.55
C GLY A 13 -11.21 5.08 6.31
N ASP A 14 -10.60 6.26 6.51
CA ASP A 14 -10.29 7.20 5.44
C ASP A 14 -9.06 6.76 4.62
N PRO A 15 -8.96 7.15 3.34
CA PRO A 15 -7.74 6.94 2.55
C PRO A 15 -6.53 7.62 3.17
N PHE A 16 -5.35 7.00 3.03
CA PHE A 16 -4.10 7.54 3.55
C PHE A 16 -2.95 7.43 2.56
N GLU A 17 -1.94 8.28 2.73
CA GLU A 17 -0.78 8.35 1.84
C GLU A 17 0.41 7.56 2.38
N VAL A 18 1.12 6.85 1.50
CA VAL A 18 2.37 6.15 1.79
C VAL A 18 3.44 6.58 0.79
N LYS A 19 4.62 6.95 1.28
CA LYS A 19 5.79 7.28 0.44
C LYS A 19 6.69 6.07 0.32
N ALA A 20 6.90 5.58 -0.90
CA ALA A 20 7.75 4.43 -1.17
C ALA A 20 8.33 4.48 -2.58
N HIS A 21 9.36 3.70 -2.86
CA HIS A 21 9.88 3.54 -4.21
C HIS A 21 9.02 2.57 -5.01
N ASP A 22 8.70 1.41 -4.44
CA ASP A 22 7.89 0.37 -5.07
C ASP A 22 6.84 -0.22 -4.11
N HIS A 23 5.91 -1.00 -4.65
CA HIS A 23 5.03 -1.85 -3.86
C HIS A 23 4.58 -3.10 -4.63
N TRP A 24 4.23 -4.13 -3.86
CA TRP A 24 3.61 -5.34 -4.38
C TRP A 24 2.60 -5.90 -3.38
N VAL A 25 1.73 -6.80 -3.85
CA VAL A 25 0.76 -7.51 -3.01
C VAL A 25 1.26 -8.94 -2.83
N SER A 26 1.39 -9.39 -1.57
CA SER A 26 1.76 -10.77 -1.25
C SER A 26 0.59 -11.74 -1.47
N LYS A 27 0.88 -13.05 -1.39
CA LYS A 27 -0.15 -14.10 -1.48
C LYS A 27 -1.18 -14.04 -0.34
N ASP A 28 -0.80 -13.46 0.79
CA ASP A 28 -1.65 -13.30 1.97
C ASP A 28 -2.47 -12.00 1.93
N ASN A 29 -2.58 -11.36 0.75
CA ASN A 29 -3.21 -10.06 0.56
C ASN A 29 -2.57 -8.98 1.43
N ILE A 30 -1.25 -8.96 1.56
CA ILE A 30 -0.54 -7.88 2.26
C ILE A 30 0.11 -6.99 1.22
N ILE A 31 -0.25 -5.71 1.19
CA ILE A 31 0.47 -4.70 0.42
C ILE A 31 1.76 -4.38 1.16
N ILE A 32 2.88 -4.54 0.47
CA ILE A 32 4.21 -4.23 0.97
C ILE A 32 4.73 -3.04 0.18
N PHE A 33 5.16 -2.01 0.90
CA PHE A 33 5.82 -0.83 0.34
C PHE A 33 7.30 -0.89 0.64
N ALA A 34 8.14 -0.66 -0.38
CA ALA A 34 9.58 -0.73 -0.25
C ALA A 34 10.28 0.55 -0.73
N ASP A 35 11.43 0.83 -0.14
CA ASP A 35 12.31 1.91 -0.58
C ASP A 35 13.14 1.54 -1.83
N ALA A 36 14.09 2.39 -2.20
CA ALA A 36 14.94 2.17 -3.38
C ALA A 36 15.92 0.99 -3.22
N ASN A 37 16.15 0.51 -1.99
CA ASN A 37 17.00 -0.62 -1.66
C ASN A 37 16.20 -1.93 -1.51
N ASN A 38 14.91 -1.91 -1.85
CA ASN A 38 13.95 -2.99 -1.59
C ASN A 38 13.75 -3.32 -0.10
N GLU A 39 14.05 -2.38 0.81
CA GLU A 39 13.76 -2.54 2.23
C GLU A 39 12.30 -2.15 2.51
N THR A 40 11.62 -2.96 3.33
CA THR A 40 10.20 -2.71 3.65
C THR A 40 10.06 -1.48 4.53
N VAL A 41 9.29 -0.49 4.06
CA VAL A 41 9.01 0.75 4.80
C VAL A 41 7.62 0.76 5.42
N ALA A 42 6.66 0.05 4.83
CA ALA A 42 5.32 -0.12 5.37
C ALA A 42 4.68 -1.42 4.89
N THR A 43 3.83 -2.00 5.74
CA THR A 43 3.00 -3.14 5.38
C THR A 43 1.55 -2.82 5.70
N TYR A 44 0.64 -3.29 4.86
CA TYR A 44 -0.79 -3.07 5.03
C TYR A 44 -1.57 -4.31 4.64
N LEU A 45 -2.51 -4.73 5.49
CA LEU A 45 -3.41 -5.82 5.18
C LEU A 45 -4.45 -5.35 4.16
N ALA A 46 -4.34 -5.83 2.92
CA ALA A 46 -5.35 -5.57 1.90
C ALA A 46 -6.61 -6.37 2.22
N HIS A 47 -7.71 -5.65 2.30
CA HIS A 47 -9.04 -6.25 2.36
C HIS A 47 -9.63 -6.31 0.95
N PRO A 48 -10.63 -7.17 0.69
CA PRO A 48 -11.39 -7.12 -0.54
C PRO A 48 -11.92 -5.70 -0.78
N GLY A 49 -11.56 -5.09 -1.91
CA GLY A 49 -11.91 -3.70 -2.23
C GLY A 49 -10.85 -2.66 -1.86
N THR A 50 -9.73 -3.04 -1.25
CA THR A 50 -8.58 -2.13 -1.11
C THR A 50 -8.00 -1.79 -2.48
N LEU A 51 -7.86 -0.49 -2.76
CA LEU A 51 -7.27 0.03 -3.99
C LEU A 51 -5.98 0.78 -3.67
N VAL A 52 -4.93 0.55 -4.48
CA VAL A 52 -3.68 1.33 -4.45
C VAL A 52 -3.59 2.12 -5.75
N ILE A 53 -3.58 3.44 -5.64
CA ILE A 53 -3.41 4.34 -6.79
C ILE A 53 -1.94 4.76 -6.85
N LYS A 54 -1.24 4.39 -7.94
CA LYS A 54 0.16 4.79 -8.19
C LYS A 54 0.20 6.22 -8.77
N LYS A 55 1.17 7.04 -8.35
CA LYS A 55 1.55 8.30 -9.01
C LYS A 55 2.75 8.08 -9.93
#